data_AF-A0A956YWJ3-F1
#
_entry.id   AF-A0A956YWJ3-F1
#
_cell.length_a   1.000
_cell.length_b   1.000
_cell.length_c   1.000
_cell.angle_alpha   90.00
_cell.angle_beta   90.00
_cell.angle_gamma   90.00
#
_symmetry.space_group_name_H-M   'P 1'
#
loop_
_entity.id
_entity.type
_entity.pdbx_description
1 polymer ?
#
loop_
_entity_poly.entity_id
_entity_poly.type
_entity_poly.pdbx_seq_one_letter_code
_entity_poly.pdbx_strand_id
1 'polypeptide(L)' 'MGGTDDLGAFLVDANGMTLYLFTNDTPGVSNCAGDCATNWPPLMVGEEERATLAAGIPGIIGEITREDGGRQVVYNGMPL' A
#
# COMPACT_ATOMS: atom_id res chain seq x y z
N MET A 1 10.40 4.05 -6.14
CA MET A 1 10.69 4.94 -4.98
C MET A 1 10.77 6.36 -5.52
N GLY A 2 10.10 7.31 -4.87
CA GLY A 2 10.21 8.74 -5.14
C GLY A 2 11.03 9.44 -4.05
N GLY A 3 11.36 10.71 -4.25
CA GLY A 3 12.04 11.49 -3.21
C GLY A 3 12.21 12.96 -3.57
N THR A 4 12.34 13.79 -2.53
CA THR A 4 12.71 15.21 -2.62
C THR A 4 13.64 15.55 -1.46
N ASP A 5 14.38 16.67 -1.55
CA ASP A 5 15.29 17.10 -0.48
C ASP A 5 14.53 17.39 0.83
N ASP A 6 13.29 17.90 0.74
CA ASP A 6 12.49 18.29 1.92
C ASP A 6 11.79 17.10 2.60
N LEU A 7 11.32 16.11 1.83
CA LEU A 7 10.53 14.98 2.34
C LEU A 7 11.34 13.69 2.52
N GLY A 8 12.56 13.64 1.98
CA GLY A 8 13.32 12.40 1.87
C GLY A 8 12.69 11.41 0.88
N ALA A 9 13.01 10.12 1.08
CA ALA A 9 12.54 9.04 0.22
C ALA A 9 11.15 8.53 0.62
N PHE A 10 10.31 8.24 -0.36
CA PHE A 10 8.97 7.69 -0.16
C PHE A 10 8.61 6.62 -1.19
N LEU A 11 7.63 5.79 -0.85
CA LEU A 11 7.13 4.76 -1.77
C LEU A 11 6.18 5.38 -2.80
N VAL A 12 6.29 4.87 -4.02
CA VAL A 12 5.41 5.20 -5.14
C VAL A 12 5.00 3.91 -5.82
N ASP A 13 3.82 3.87 -6.41
CA ASP A 13 3.37 2.76 -7.24
C ASP A 13 4.08 2.71 -8.60
N ALA A 14 3.71 1.74 -9.44
CA ALA A 14 4.25 1.58 -10.79
C ALA A 14 3.94 2.75 -11.74
N ASN A 15 2.92 3.56 -11.44
CA ASN A 15 2.53 4.74 -12.19
C ASN A 15 3.18 6.03 -11.66
N GLY A 16 3.97 5.95 -10.58
CA GLY A 16 4.60 7.09 -9.94
C GLY A 16 3.72 7.84 -8.94
N MET A 17 2.58 7.27 -8.54
CA MET A 17 1.69 7.82 -7.51
C MET A 17 2.25 7.54 -6.11
N THR A 18 2.35 8.57 -5.27
CA THR A 18 2.82 8.44 -3.89
C THR A 18 1.86 7.58 -3.07
N LEU A 19 2.41 6.63 -2.33
CA LEU A 19 1.65 5.77 -1.42
C LEU A 19 1.54 6.41 -0.04
N TYR A 20 0.42 6.14 0.63
CA TYR A 20 0.16 6.64 1.98
C TYR A 20 0.06 5.48 2.97
N LEU A 21 0.12 5.83 4.25
CA LEU A 21 -0.20 4.92 5.34
C LEU A 21 -1.46 5.45 6.02
N PHE A 22 -2.49 4.61 6.16
CA PHE A 22 -3.64 4.98 6.96
C PHE A 22 -3.37 4.65 8.42
N THR A 23 -3.22 5.66 9.27
CA THR A 23 -2.75 5.48 10.66
C THR A 23 -3.73 4.74 11.56
N ASN A 24 -4.98 4.55 11.11
CA ASN A 24 -5.96 3.75 11.84
C ASN A 24 -5.91 2.27 11.45
N ASP A 25 -5.13 1.88 10.45
CA ASP A 25 -4.90 0.47 10.12
C ASP A 25 -4.02 -0.21 11.17
N THR A 26 -4.14 -1.53 11.24
CA THR A 26 -3.27 -2.37 12.07
C THR A 26 -2.52 -3.37 11.20
N PRO A 27 -1.44 -3.99 11.71
CA PRO A 27 -0.70 -4.96 10.92
C PRO A 27 -1.62 -6.06 10.38
N GLY A 28 -1.64 -6.23 9.06
CA GLY A 28 -2.44 -7.24 8.37
C GLY A 28 -3.92 -6.90 8.17
N VAL A 29 -4.41 -5.73 8.63
CA VAL A 29 -5.83 -5.38 8.58
C VAL A 29 -6.02 -3.91 8.18
N SER A 30 -6.75 -3.69 7.09
CA SER A 30 -7.24 -2.36 6.73
C SER A 30 -8.57 -2.07 7.43
N ASN A 31 -8.61 -1.02 8.24
CA ASN A 31 -9.82 -0.48 8.87
C ASN A 31 -10.51 0.59 8.00
N CYS A 32 -9.94 0.91 6.83
CA CYS A 32 -10.53 1.85 5.88
C CYS A 32 -11.45 1.12 4.87
N ALA A 33 -12.76 1.35 4.92
CA ALA A 33 -13.75 0.79 4.00
C ALA A 33 -14.84 1.83 3.64
N GLY A 34 -15.67 1.54 2.63
CA GLY A 34 -16.74 2.44 2.18
C GLY A 34 -16.21 3.80 1.74
N ASP A 35 -16.81 4.88 2.25
CA ASP A 35 -16.38 6.26 1.94
C ASP A 35 -14.93 6.53 2.33
N CYS A 36 -14.39 5.84 3.34
CA CYS A 36 -12.97 5.93 3.67
C CYS A 36 -12.13 5.50 2.46
N ALA A 37 -12.43 4.33 1.87
CA ALA A 37 -11.69 3.78 0.73
C ALA A 37 -11.92 4.56 -0.58
N THR A 38 -12.96 5.40 -0.64
CA THR A 38 -13.16 6.34 -1.76
C THR A 38 -12.24 7.55 -1.63
N ASN A 39 -12.08 8.07 -0.41
CA ASN A 39 -11.23 9.24 -0.14
C ASN A 39 -9.74 8.87 -0.02
N TRP A 40 -9.46 7.65 0.46
CA TRP A 40 -8.14 7.06 0.63
C TRP A 40 -8.15 5.70 -0.08
N PRO A 41 -7.93 5.67 -1.41
CA PRO A 41 -7.99 4.44 -2.18
C PRO A 41 -6.84 3.50 -1.84
N PRO A 42 -7.11 2.23 -1.47
CA PRO A 42 -6.06 1.26 -1.20
C PRO A 42 -5.26 0.90 -2.45
N LEU A 43 -4.00 0.52 -2.28
CA LEU A 43 -3.23 -0.09 -3.36
C LEU A 43 -3.66 -1.55 -3.56
N MET A 44 -4.55 -1.75 -4.51
CA MET A 44 -5.11 -3.07 -4.83
C MET A 44 -4.15 -3.91 -5.68
N VAL A 45 -4.22 -5.22 -5.53
CA VAL A 45 -3.53 -6.22 -6.37
C VAL A 45 -4.54 -6.87 -7.30
N GLY A 46 -4.23 -6.93 -8.60
CA GLY A 46 -5.05 -7.66 -9.56
C GLY A 46 -5.19 -9.14 -9.23
N GLU A 47 -6.27 -9.78 -9.69
CA GLU A 47 -6.60 -11.17 -9.34
C GLU A 47 -5.46 -12.16 -9.64
N GLU A 48 -4.78 -12.00 -10.78
CA GLU A 48 -3.66 -12.84 -11.20
C GLU A 48 -2.28 -12.22 -10.94
N GLU A 49 -2.24 -11.07 -10.27
CA GLU A 49 -1.01 -10.34 -10.01
C GLU A 49 -0.44 -10.64 -8.62
N ARG A 50 0.83 -10.29 -8.43
CA ARG A 50 1.51 -10.31 -7.14
C ARG A 50 2.17 -8.98 -6.86
N ALA A 51 2.02 -8.51 -5.62
CA ALA A 51 2.75 -7.36 -5.12
C ALA A 51 4.25 -7.67 -5.16
N THR A 52 5.02 -6.79 -5.78
CA THR A 52 6.48 -6.88 -5.81
C THR A 52 7.10 -5.57 -5.37
N LEU A 53 8.32 -5.67 -4.86
CA LEU A 53 9.11 -4.51 -4.46
C LEU A 53 10.29 -4.39 -5.42
N ALA A 54 10.52 -3.19 -5.95
CA ALA A 54 11.66 -2.95 -6.82
C ALA A 54 12.98 -3.19 -6.08
N ALA A 55 13.99 -3.66 -6.81
CA ALA A 55 15.29 -3.96 -6.24
C ALA A 55 15.90 -2.73 -5.53
N GLY A 56 16.51 -2.96 -4.36
CA GLY A 56 17.15 -1.91 -3.58
C GLY A 56 16.22 -1.09 -2.69
N ILE A 57 14.90 -1.28 -2.77
CA ILE A 57 13.98 -0.71 -1.79
C ILE A 57 14.00 -1.60 -0.54
N PRO A 58 14.29 -1.05 0.66
CA PRO A 58 14.30 -1.82 1.89
C PRO A 58 12.88 -2.27 2.28
N GLY A 59 12.77 -3.21 3.21
CA GLY A 59 11.50 -3.66 3.77
C GLY A 59 10.93 -4.91 3.10
N ILE A 60 9.73 -5.28 3.54
CA ILE A 60 9.01 -6.50 3.14
C ILE A 60 7.69 -6.08 2.51
N ILE A 61 7.45 -6.54 1.29
CA ILE A 61 6.15 -6.41 0.63
C ILE A 61 5.34 -7.68 0.85
N GLY A 62 4.04 -7.52 1.02
CA GLY A 62 3.10 -8.62 1.16
C GLY A 62 1.72 -8.21 0.66
N GLU A 63 0.74 -9.04 0.97
CA GLU A 63 -0.65 -8.83 0.56
C GLU A 63 -1.59 -9.27 1.68
N ILE A 64 -2.75 -8.63 1.76
CA ILE A 64 -3.85 -9.05 2.63
C ILE A 64 -5.14 -9.16 1.81
N THR A 65 -6.05 -10.00 2.28
CA THR A 65 -7.44 -9.98 1.82
C THR A 65 -8.24 -9.06 2.73
N ARG A 66 -8.86 -8.05 2.13
CA ARG A 66 -9.75 -7.11 2.81
C ARG A 66 -11.11 -7.75 3.09
N GLU A 67 -11.90 -7.12 3.96
CA GLU A 67 -13.27 -7.59 4.26
C GLU A 67 -14.20 -7.57 3.04
N ASP A 68 -13.94 -6.67 2.09
CA ASP A 68 -14.65 -6.59 0.81
C ASP A 68 -14.23 -7.66 -0.22
N GLY A 69 -13.29 -8.55 0.15
CA GLY A 69 -12.76 -9.63 -0.70
C GLY A 69 -11.61 -9.18 -1.61
N GLY A 70 -11.32 -7.89 -1.69
CA GLY A 70 -10.21 -7.36 -2.47
C GLY A 70 -8.85 -7.72 -1.87
N ARG A 71 -7.83 -7.86 -2.73
CA ARG A 71 -6.44 -8.02 -2.29
C ARG A 71 -5.73 -6.67 -2.29
N GLN A 72 -5.07 -6.35 -1.19
CA GLN A 72 -4.35 -5.08 -1.00
C GLN A 72 -2.90 -5.34 -0.66
N VAL A 73 -2.02 -4.47 -1.13
CA VAL A 73 -0.59 -4.48 -0.82
C VAL A 73 -0.36 -4.08 0.63
N VAL A 74 0.57 -4.77 1.30
CA VAL A 74 1.12 -4.36 2.61
C VAL A 74 2.62 -4.15 2.53
N TYR A 75 3.13 -3.15 3.23
CA TYR A 75 4.56 -2.89 3.41
C TYR A 75 4.93 -2.95 4.89
N ASN A 76 5.88 -3.81 5.24
CA ASN A 76 6.26 -4.15 6.61
C ASN A 76 5.04 -4.50 7.48
N GLY A 77 4.07 -5.20 6.89
CA GLY A 77 2.83 -5.63 7.55
C GLY A 77 1.73 -4.58 7.59
N MET A 78 1.98 -3.33 7.18
CA MET A 78 0.96 -2.27 7.18
C MET A 78 0.30 -2.11 5.80
N PRO A 79 -1.02 -1.95 5.71
CA PRO A 79 -1.71 -1.67 4.44
C PRO A 79 -1.27 -0.35 3.79
N LEU A 80 -1.19 -0.37 2.46
CA LEU A 80 -0.83 0.77 1.60
C LEU A 80 -1.99 1.21 0.70
#